data_AF-A0A2T0WG75-F1
#
_entry.id   AF-A0A2T0WG75-F1
#
_cell.length_a   1.000
_cell.length_b   1.000
_cell.length_c   1.000
_cell.angle_alpha   90.00
_cell.angle_beta   90.00
_cell.angle_gamma   90.00
#
_symmetry.space_group_name_H-M   'P 1'
#
loop_
_entity.id
_entity.type
_entity.pdbx_description
1 polymer ?
#
loop_
_entity_poly.entity_id
_entity_poly.type
_entity_poly.pdbx_seq_one_letter_code
_entity_poly.pdbx_strand_id
1 'polypeptide(L)'
;MLKYAIRIVFILVSSSILSTSCTNILDFEEATPCPWLQDFEQVRVWNSVDGLVRFDTVREEYFIVARFPGDDSLSVLRACNIPSEYLSDRALIRFFGNEYLPLFEEFIEEEDKLAQIVPFEITYIETVRK
;
A
#
# COMPACT_ATOMS: atom_id res chain seq x y z
N MET A 1 -64.97 -47.91 11.17
CA MET A 1 -64.02 -47.45 10.13
C MET A 1 -62.97 -46.59 10.81
N LEU A 2 -61.74 -47.10 10.91
CA LEU A 2 -60.55 -46.45 11.46
C LEU A 2 -60.18 -45.23 10.59
N LYS A 3 -60.01 -44.05 11.17
CA LYS A 3 -59.35 -42.91 10.51
C LYS A 3 -58.05 -42.61 11.25
N TYR A 4 -56.95 -42.77 10.52
CA TYR A 4 -55.58 -42.59 10.95
C TYR A 4 -55.28 -41.12 11.29
N ALA A 5 -54.44 -40.94 12.31
CA ALA A 5 -53.88 -39.67 12.75
C ALA A 5 -52.71 -39.23 11.86
N ILE A 6 -52.54 -37.91 11.67
CA ILE A 6 -51.25 -37.33 11.27
C ILE A 6 -51.04 -36.07 12.12
N ARG A 7 -50.11 -36.15 13.07
CA ARG A 7 -49.54 -35.00 13.78
C ARG A 7 -48.44 -34.41 12.88
N ILE A 8 -48.65 -33.21 12.36
CA ILE A 8 -47.60 -32.46 11.66
C ILE A 8 -46.83 -31.68 12.73
N VAL A 9 -45.62 -32.12 13.01
CA VAL A 9 -44.64 -31.37 13.81
C VAL A 9 -43.89 -30.45 12.84
N PHE A 10 -44.20 -29.16 12.87
CA PHE A 10 -43.37 -28.15 12.19
C PHE A 10 -42.15 -27.88 13.07
N ILE A 11 -41.01 -28.45 12.67
CA ILE A 11 -39.70 -28.11 13.25
C ILE A 11 -39.29 -26.75 12.67
N LEU A 12 -39.30 -25.74 13.54
CA LEU A 12 -38.64 -24.45 13.32
C LEU A 12 -37.14 -24.69 13.18
N VAL A 13 -36.63 -24.66 11.95
CA VAL A 13 -35.19 -24.50 11.72
C VAL A 13 -34.94 -23.01 11.61
N SER A 14 -34.68 -22.39 12.77
CA SER A 14 -34.12 -21.04 12.83
C SER A 14 -32.68 -21.13 12.31
N SER A 15 -32.51 -20.94 11.00
CA SER A 15 -31.20 -20.74 10.40
C SER A 15 -30.74 -19.33 10.76
N SER A 16 -30.13 -19.19 11.93
CA SER A 16 -29.32 -18.04 12.30
C SER A 16 -28.16 -17.97 11.32
N ILE A 17 -28.32 -17.23 10.22
CA ILE A 17 -27.20 -16.81 9.38
C ILE A 17 -26.40 -15.85 10.26
N LEU A 18 -25.38 -16.38 10.93
CA LEU A 18 -24.30 -15.56 11.47
C LEU A 18 -23.58 -14.98 10.24
N SER A 19 -24.05 -13.84 9.78
CA SER A 19 -23.33 -12.99 8.84
C SER A 19 -22.14 -12.41 9.60
N THR A 20 -21.03 -13.16 9.67
CA THR A 20 -19.72 -12.59 10.02
C THR A 20 -19.30 -11.69 8.87
N SER A 21 -19.83 -10.47 8.85
CA SER A 21 -19.37 -9.40 7.97
C SER A 21 -18.00 -8.97 8.45
N CYS A 22 -16.94 -9.59 7.92
CA CYS A 22 -15.60 -9.03 7.98
C CYS A 22 -15.58 -7.83 7.03
N THR A 23 -16.07 -6.69 7.50
CA THR A 23 -15.96 -5.44 6.76
C THR A 23 -14.52 -4.96 6.95
N ASN A 24 -13.63 -5.26 6.00
CA ASN A 24 -12.32 -4.62 5.95
C ASN A 24 -12.56 -3.12 5.76
N ILE A 25 -12.16 -2.31 6.74
CA ILE A 25 -12.23 -0.85 6.63
C ILE A 25 -10.88 -0.39 6.06
N LEU A 26 -10.94 0.34 4.94
CA LEU A 26 -9.79 1.04 4.40
C LEU A 26 -9.63 2.36 5.16
N ASP A 27 -8.52 2.49 5.88
CA ASP A 27 -8.15 3.70 6.60
C ASP A 27 -6.95 4.34 5.91
N PHE A 28 -6.94 5.67 5.85
CA PHE A 28 -5.83 6.46 5.30
C PHE A 28 -5.11 7.17 6.43
N GLU A 29 -3.84 6.84 6.61
CA GLU A 29 -2.98 7.48 7.60
C GLU A 29 -2.13 8.55 6.93
N GLU A 30 -2.13 9.76 7.51
CA GLU A 30 -1.33 10.88 7.02
C GLU A 30 0.14 10.71 7.45
N ALA A 31 1.05 10.79 6.49
CA ALA A 31 2.48 10.67 6.77
C ALA A 31 3.07 12.01 7.20
N THR A 32 4.16 11.96 7.99
CA THR A 32 4.87 13.18 8.39
C THR A 32 5.53 13.81 7.16
N PRO A 33 5.33 15.10 6.85
CA PRO A 33 5.91 15.74 5.66
C PRO A 33 7.45 15.72 5.65
N CYS A 34 8.03 15.75 4.45
CA CYS A 34 9.48 15.81 4.25
C CYS A 34 9.96 17.28 4.25
N PRO A 35 10.65 17.76 5.31
CA PRO A 35 10.93 19.20 5.47
C PRO A 35 11.74 19.81 4.33
N TRP A 36 12.59 19.01 3.69
CA TRP A 36 13.53 19.45 2.65
C TRP A 36 13.03 19.24 1.22
N LEU A 37 11.96 18.45 1.01
CA LEU A 37 11.36 18.30 -0.32
C LEU A 37 10.45 19.48 -0.69
N GLN A 38 10.03 20.29 0.29
CA GLN A 38 9.19 21.47 0.05
C GLN A 38 9.88 22.53 -0.83
N ASP A 39 11.21 22.54 -0.87
CA ASP A 39 12.01 23.46 -1.68
C ASP A 39 12.23 22.95 -3.12
N PHE A 40 11.78 21.74 -3.45
CA PHE A 40 12.00 21.10 -4.75
C PHE A 40 10.79 21.31 -5.67
N GLU A 41 11.01 21.26 -6.98
CA GLU A 41 9.93 21.33 -7.96
C GLU A 41 9.12 20.03 -7.96
N GLN A 42 7.85 20.12 -7.57
CA GLN A 42 6.92 19.01 -7.67
C GLN A 42 6.51 18.78 -9.12
N VAL A 43 6.77 17.58 -9.64
CA VAL A 43 6.54 17.24 -11.05
C VAL A 43 5.21 16.50 -11.21
N ARG A 44 4.82 15.67 -10.23
CA ARG A 44 3.64 14.81 -10.35
C ARG A 44 3.04 14.47 -8.99
N VAL A 45 1.72 14.30 -8.97
CA VAL A 45 0.97 13.76 -7.82
C VAL A 45 0.48 12.37 -8.18
N TRP A 46 0.70 11.42 -7.29
CA TRP A 46 0.36 10.03 -7.47
C TRP A 46 -0.79 9.61 -6.55
N ASN A 47 -1.86 9.12 -7.18
CA ASN A 47 -3.02 8.60 -6.49
C ASN A 47 -2.92 7.08 -6.42
N SER A 48 -2.66 6.54 -5.23
CA SER A 48 -2.60 5.11 -4.93
C SER A 48 -1.60 4.31 -5.78
N VAL A 49 -0.40 4.14 -5.23
CA VAL A 49 0.70 3.36 -5.81
C VAL A 49 1.02 2.19 -4.90
N ASP A 50 1.10 0.99 -5.49
CA ASP A 50 1.64 -0.18 -4.81
C ASP A 50 3.18 -0.18 -4.95
N GLY A 51 3.87 -0.33 -3.83
CA GLY A 51 5.33 -0.41 -3.79
C GLY A 51 5.84 -1.47 -2.83
N LEU A 52 7.09 -1.87 -3.05
CA LEU A 52 7.82 -2.81 -2.22
C LEU A 52 8.98 -2.08 -1.55
N VAL A 53 8.98 -2.05 -0.23
CA VAL A 53 10.12 -1.50 0.54
C VAL A 53 11.31 -2.44 0.39
N ARG A 54 12.48 -1.88 0.07
CA ARG A 54 13.72 -2.61 -0.13
C ARG A 54 14.86 -1.90 0.59
N PHE A 55 15.70 -2.68 1.27
CA PHE A 55 16.91 -2.15 1.89
C PHE A 55 18.08 -2.25 0.92
N ASP A 56 18.67 -1.10 0.57
CA ASP A 56 19.93 -1.04 -0.18
C ASP A 56 21.10 -1.22 0.81
N THR A 57 21.78 -2.36 0.71
CA THR A 57 22.91 -2.68 1.58
C THR A 57 24.17 -1.85 1.31
N VAL A 58 24.31 -1.26 0.12
CA VAL A 58 25.46 -0.43 -0.25
C VAL A 58 25.33 0.95 0.37
N ARG A 59 24.13 1.50 0.37
CA ARG A 59 23.82 2.84 0.90
C ARG A 59 23.31 2.82 2.34
N GLU A 60 22.99 1.64 2.86
CA GLU A 60 22.38 1.43 4.17
C GLU A 60 21.07 2.23 4.35
N GLU A 61 20.26 2.32 3.28
CA GLU A 61 19.01 3.09 3.26
C GLU A 61 17.83 2.27 2.72
N TYR A 62 16.61 2.65 3.10
CA TYR A 62 15.39 2.05 2.58
C TYR A 62 14.84 2.85 1.41
N PHE A 63 14.45 2.13 0.37
CA PHE A 63 13.75 2.67 -0.80
C PHE A 63 12.42 1.98 -1.00
N ILE A 64 11.57 2.57 -1.84
CA ILE A 64 10.36 1.92 -2.34
C ILE A 64 10.55 1.63 -3.82
N VAL A 65 10.54 0.35 -4.20
CA VAL A 65 10.49 -0.05 -5.61
C VAL A 65 9.02 -0.07 -6.02
N ALA A 66 8.66 0.76 -6.98
CA ALA A 66 7.29 0.89 -7.45
C ALA A 66 7.23 0.92 -8.97
N ARG A 67 6.08 0.53 -9.53
CA ARG A 67 5.72 0.83 -10.91
C ARG A 67 4.59 1.82 -10.91
N PHE A 68 4.86 3.00 -11.46
CA PHE A 68 3.84 4.00 -11.61
C PHE A 68 2.82 3.64 -12.71
N PRO A 69 1.54 4.00 -12.54
CA PRO A 69 0.54 3.80 -13.59
C PRO A 69 0.93 4.47 -14.91
N GLY A 70 1.06 3.67 -15.97
CA GLY A 70 1.42 4.15 -17.31
C GLY A 70 2.91 4.10 -17.64
N ASP A 71 3.77 3.73 -16.68
CA ASP A 71 5.20 3.58 -16.89
C ASP A 71 5.57 2.10 -17.18
N ASP A 72 6.42 1.89 -18.18
CA ASP A 72 6.93 0.55 -18.55
C ASP A 72 8.10 0.09 -17.65
N SER A 73 8.78 1.04 -17.01
CA SER A 73 9.93 0.81 -16.13
C SER A 73 9.55 0.80 -14.65
N LEU A 74 10.40 0.18 -13.84
CA LEU A 74 10.36 0.34 -12.38
C LEU A 74 11.02 1.67 -12.02
N SER A 75 10.47 2.33 -11.00
CA SER A 75 11.04 3.52 -10.37
C SER A 75 11.47 3.15 -8.96
N VAL A 76 12.62 3.68 -8.53
CA VAL A 76 13.09 3.55 -7.16
C VAL A 76 12.86 4.87 -6.46
N LEU A 77 12.00 4.86 -5.45
CA LEU A 77 11.59 6.07 -4.75
C LEU A 77 12.43 6.22 -3.48
N ARG A 78 13.09 7.36 -3.33
CA ARG A 78 13.71 7.78 -2.08
C ARG A 78 12.70 8.64 -1.31
N ALA A 79 12.05 8.03 -0.33
CA ALA A 79 11.11 8.71 0.55
C ALA A 79 11.73 8.92 1.94
N CYS A 80 11.67 10.16 2.45
CA CYS A 80 12.22 10.48 3.76
C CYS A 80 11.32 10.03 4.92
N ASN A 81 10.05 9.74 4.62
CA ASN A 81 8.97 9.57 5.57
C ASN A 81 8.26 8.22 5.43
N ILE A 82 9.02 7.17 5.10
CA ILE A 82 8.54 5.78 5.20
C ILE A 82 8.26 5.49 6.69
N PRO A 83 7.02 5.13 7.09
CA PRO A 83 6.74 4.87 8.49
C PRO A 83 7.48 3.65 9.02
N SER A 84 7.77 3.69 10.32
CA SER A 84 8.63 2.72 11.00
C SER A 84 8.13 1.27 10.89
N GLU A 85 6.82 1.06 10.85
CA GLU A 85 6.15 -0.22 10.72
C GLU A 85 6.33 -0.85 9.33
N TYR A 86 6.70 -0.06 8.33
CA TYR A 86 7.01 -0.50 6.97
C TYR A 86 8.53 -0.54 6.68
N LEU A 87 9.39 -0.15 7.63
CA LEU A 87 10.86 -0.24 7.51
C LEU A 87 11.36 -1.68 7.69
N SER A 88 10.92 -2.56 6.81
CA SER A 88 11.34 -3.95 6.72
C SER A 88 11.54 -4.32 5.27
N ASP A 89 12.60 -5.08 4.96
CA ASP A 89 12.82 -5.57 3.61
C ASP A 89 11.62 -6.40 3.15
N ARG A 90 11.17 -6.12 1.92
CA ARG A 90 9.99 -6.71 1.26
C ARG A 90 8.64 -6.38 1.92
N ALA A 91 8.55 -5.32 2.72
CA ALA A 91 7.25 -4.83 3.17
C ALA A 91 6.46 -4.27 1.97
N LEU A 92 5.23 -4.74 1.79
CA LEU A 92 4.30 -4.21 0.79
C LEU A 92 3.56 -3.01 1.38
N ILE A 93 3.52 -1.93 0.62
CA ILE A 93 2.85 -0.69 1.01
C ILE A 93 2.05 -0.14 -0.16
N ARG A 94 0.87 0.38 0.14
CA ARG A 94 0.07 1.19 -0.80
C ARG A 94 0.00 2.61 -0.29
N PHE A 95 0.39 3.56 -1.12
CA PHE A 95 0.59 4.93 -0.68
C PHE A 95 0.18 5.95 -1.74
N PHE A 96 0.05 7.19 -1.29
CA PHE A 96 -0.20 8.38 -2.08
C PHE A 96 0.99 9.31 -1.87
N GLY A 97 1.28 10.16 -2.85
CA GLY A 97 2.33 11.13 -2.64
C GLY A 97 2.72 11.96 -3.83
N ASN A 98 3.81 12.69 -3.63
CA ASN A 98 4.32 13.70 -4.54
C ASN A 98 5.70 13.29 -5.04
N GLU A 99 5.86 13.35 -6.35
CA GLU A 99 7.14 13.16 -7.04
C GLU A 99 7.80 14.51 -7.29
N TYR A 100 9.09 14.60 -7.00
CA TYR A 100 9.87 15.83 -7.17
C TYR A 100 11.01 15.65 -8.17
N LEU A 101 11.39 16.75 -8.81
CA LEU A 101 12.52 16.79 -9.71
C LEU A 101 13.83 16.62 -8.91
N PRO A 102 14.69 15.63 -9.21
CA PRO A 102 15.95 15.48 -8.50
C PRO A 102 16.93 16.62 -8.81
N LEU A 103 17.72 17.02 -7.81
CA LEU A 103 18.81 18.00 -8.01
C LEU A 103 19.97 17.43 -8.83
N PHE A 104 20.16 16.11 -8.76
CA PHE A 104 21.17 15.37 -9.50
C PHE A 104 20.64 13.98 -9.81
N GLU A 105 20.97 13.46 -10.99
CA GLU A 105 20.53 12.13 -11.40
C GLU A 105 21.31 11.05 -10.64
N GLU A 106 20.57 10.18 -9.96
CA GLU A 106 21.11 9.01 -9.28
C GLU A 106 20.46 7.74 -9.81
N PHE A 107 21.22 6.65 -9.80
CA PHE A 107 20.76 5.34 -10.29
C PHE A 107 21.16 4.23 -9.33
N ILE A 108 20.36 3.17 -9.33
CA ILE A 108 20.61 1.91 -8.63
C ILE A 108 20.39 0.75 -9.59
N GLU A 109 21.13 -0.34 -9.38
CA GLU A 109 20.91 -1.60 -10.07
C GLU A 109 19.86 -2.40 -9.31
N GLU A 110 18.69 -2.61 -9.92
CA GLU A 110 17.60 -3.43 -9.39
C GLU A 110 17.20 -4.45 -10.47
N GLU A 111 17.23 -5.75 -10.13
CA GLU A 111 16.90 -6.85 -11.04
C GLU A 111 17.62 -6.77 -12.41
N ASP A 112 18.95 -6.56 -12.39
CA ASP A 112 19.82 -6.45 -13.57
C ASP A 112 19.48 -5.24 -14.50
N LYS A 113 18.75 -4.24 -13.98
CA LYS A 113 18.43 -3.00 -14.68
C LYS A 113 18.86 -1.78 -13.88
N LEU A 114 19.30 -0.74 -14.58
CA LEU A 114 19.48 0.58 -13.99
C LEU A 114 18.11 1.24 -13.82
N ALA A 115 17.74 1.53 -12.58
CA ALA A 115 16.56 2.29 -12.23
C ALA A 115 16.97 3.66 -11.69
N GLN A 116 16.26 4.70 -12.12
CA GLN A 116 16.48 6.05 -11.61
C GLN A 116 15.94 6.14 -10.18
N ILE A 117 16.71 6.78 -9.30
CA ILE A 117 16.24 7.15 -7.97
C ILE A 117 15.47 8.47 -8.09
N VAL A 118 14.24 8.45 -7.62
CA VAL A 118 13.29 9.57 -7.69
C VAL A 118 12.98 10.05 -6.28
N PRO A 119 13.17 11.34 -5.95
CA PRO A 119 12.74 11.90 -4.67
C PRO A 119 11.22 11.89 -4.55
N PHE A 120 10.71 11.41 -3.43
CA PHE A 120 9.28 11.22 -3.23
C PHE A 120 8.85 11.57 -1.82
N GLU A 121 7.71 12.25 -1.66
CA GLU A 121 7.07 12.48 -0.37
C GLU A 121 5.80 11.65 -0.29
N ILE A 122 5.70 10.76 0.70
CA ILE A 122 4.45 10.06 0.99
C ILE A 122 3.50 11.04 1.68
N THR A 123 2.26 11.16 1.22
CA THR A 123 1.23 11.99 1.85
C THR A 123 0.26 11.15 2.68
N TYR A 124 -0.16 10.00 2.13
CA TYR A 124 -1.08 9.08 2.81
C TYR A 124 -0.66 7.64 2.56
N ILE A 125 -0.97 6.77 3.52
CA ILE A 125 -0.81 5.32 3.40
C ILE A 125 -2.15 4.65 3.58
N GLU A 126 -2.47 3.75 2.66
CA GLU A 126 -3.68 2.93 2.72
C GLU A 126 -3.42 1.73 3.64
N THR A 127 -4.18 1.65 4.73
CA THR A 127 -4.10 0.58 5.72
C THR A 127 -5.40 -0.20 5.75
N VAL A 128 -5.31 -1.52 5.91
CA VAL A 128 -6.49 -2.38 6.07
C VAL A 128 -6.63 -2.72 7.55
N ARG A 129 -7.67 -2.20 8.21
CA ARG A 129 -8.03 -2.61 9.58
C ARG A 129 -8.99 -3.79 9.53
N LYS A 130 -8.68 -4.82 10.34
CA LYS A 130 -9.49 -6.03 10.54
C LYS A 130 -10.43 -5.88 11.74
#